data_AF-A0A934Y199-F1
#
_entry.id   AF-A0A934Y199-F1
#
_cell.length_a   1.000
_cell.length_b   1.000
_cell.length_c   1.000
_cell.angle_alpha   90.00
_cell.angle_beta   90.00
_cell.angle_gamma   90.00
#
_symmetry.space_group_name_H-M   'P 1'
#
loop_
_entity.id
_entity.type
_entity.pdbx_description
1 polymer ?
#
loop_
_entity_poly.entity_id
_entity_poly.type
_entity_poly.pdbx_seq_one_letter_code
_entity_poly.pdbx_strand_id
1 'polypeptide(L)'
;MSPETCPIYGVAEQILGLIAQISSSALRRFVEHALTLDGAFPHFWTCPASLRDHHAQAGGLALHSLEVATMVASAANLSTEMREIGVVMALLHDLGKVWAYEDGSETREAQVLGHERIAYNRLASAFAELLQEDESLGLTMQALLGGEWRNGARKKRLAIGSVVNAFDQMSCENARTRRASRGADAQ
;
A
#
# COMPACT_ATOMS: atom_id res chain seq x y z
N MET A 1 6.62 1.10 19.14
CA MET A 1 7.38 1.75 18.05
C MET A 1 6.39 2.58 17.25
N SER A 2 6.62 3.89 17.12
CA SER A 2 5.75 4.90 16.49
C SER A 2 6.13 5.10 15.01
N PRO A 3 5.33 5.79 14.19
CA PRO A 3 5.69 6.18 12.82
C PRO A 3 7.04 6.92 12.70
N GLU A 4 7.53 7.48 13.81
CA GLU A 4 8.85 8.11 13.97
C GLU A 4 10.02 7.14 13.74
N THR A 5 9.79 5.83 13.69
CA THR A 5 10.83 4.84 13.38
C THR A 5 11.13 4.72 11.88
N CYS A 6 10.39 5.42 11.01
CA CYS A 6 10.69 5.41 9.58
C CYS A 6 12.05 6.09 9.32
N PRO A 7 13.04 5.39 8.73
CA PRO A 7 14.38 5.96 8.53
C PRO A 7 14.44 6.97 7.38
N ILE A 8 13.36 7.11 6.60
CA ILE A 8 13.29 8.04 5.47
C ILE A 8 12.50 9.27 5.91
N TYR A 9 13.21 10.41 5.95
CA TYR A 9 12.68 11.67 6.46
C TYR A 9 11.38 12.09 5.75
N GLY A 10 10.38 12.51 6.55
CA GLY A 10 9.11 13.04 6.08
C GLY A 10 8.12 12.02 5.51
N VAL A 11 8.49 10.74 5.32
CA VAL A 11 7.58 9.73 4.76
C VAL A 11 6.41 9.45 5.69
N ALA A 12 6.69 9.25 6.98
CA ALA A 12 5.66 8.99 7.97
C ALA A 12 4.65 10.14 8.09
N GLU A 13 5.15 11.38 8.20
CA GLU A 13 4.31 12.58 8.28
C GLU A 13 3.41 12.72 7.05
N GLN A 14 3.94 12.49 5.84
CA GLN A 14 3.16 12.59 4.61
C GLN A 14 2.09 11.49 4.50
N ILE A 15 2.40 10.25 4.89
CA ILE A 15 1.39 9.17 4.92
C ILE A 15 0.28 9.50 5.91
N LEU A 16 0.63 9.94 7.12
CA LEU A 16 -0.35 10.34 8.12
C LEU A 16 -1.19 11.54 7.64
N GLY A 17 -0.58 12.48 6.92
CA GLY A 17 -1.27 13.58 6.26
C GLY A 17 -2.28 13.12 5.22
N LEU A 18 -1.93 12.14 4.37
CA LEU A 18 -2.85 11.54 3.41
C LEU A 18 -4.02 10.83 4.10
N ILE A 19 -3.74 10.06 5.17
CA ILE A 19 -4.78 9.38 5.96
C ILE A 19 -5.74 10.40 6.61
N ALA A 20 -5.20 11.49 7.17
CA ALA A 20 -6.00 12.53 7.80
C ALA A 20 -6.93 13.27 6.81
N GLN A 21 -6.55 13.35 5.53
CA GLN A 21 -7.35 13.96 4.46
C GLN A 21 -8.51 13.07 3.96
N ILE A 22 -8.56 11.79 4.36
CA ILE A 22 -9.68 10.90 4.00
C ILE A 22 -10.94 11.38 4.74
N SER A 23 -11.96 11.76 3.98
CA SER A 23 -13.24 12.26 4.49
C SER A 23 -14.11 11.13 5.01
N SER A 24 -14.10 9.97 4.33
CA SER A 24 -14.79 8.77 4.80
C SER A 24 -14.19 8.24 6.11
N SER A 25 -14.96 8.34 7.21
CA SER A 25 -14.53 7.82 8.51
C SER A 25 -14.30 6.31 8.49
N ALA A 26 -15.10 5.58 7.69
CA ALA A 26 -14.99 4.14 7.52
C ALA A 26 -13.65 3.76 6.89
N LEU A 27 -13.27 4.43 5.79
CA LEU A 27 -11.98 4.21 5.13
C LEU A 27 -10.80 4.59 6.01
N ARG A 28 -10.90 5.73 6.71
CA ARG A 28 -9.84 6.20 7.61
C ARG A 28 -9.61 5.19 8.75
N ARG A 29 -10.68 4.72 9.41
CA ARG A 29 -10.56 3.67 10.43
C ARG A 29 -10.02 2.37 9.88
N PHE A 30 -10.43 1.98 8.67
CA PHE A 30 -9.93 0.76 8.05
C PHE A 30 -8.42 0.81 7.80
N VAL A 31 -7.88 1.90 7.24
CA VAL A 31 -6.44 2.03 7.00
C VAL A 31 -5.65 2.17 8.31
N GLU A 32 -6.19 2.89 9.30
CA GLU A 32 -5.57 3.00 10.63
C GLU A 32 -5.49 1.64 11.31
N HIS A 33 -6.61 0.89 11.36
CA HIS A 33 -6.63 -0.46 11.92
C HIS A 33 -5.64 -1.37 11.18
N ALA A 34 -5.69 -1.41 9.85
CA ALA A 34 -4.78 -2.20 9.02
C ALA A 34 -3.29 -1.95 9.35
N LEU A 35 -2.89 -0.68 9.48
CA LEU A 35 -1.52 -0.31 9.81
C LEU A 35 -1.16 -0.62 11.26
N THR A 36 -2.12 -0.64 12.18
CA THR A 36 -1.90 -0.94 13.61
C THR A 36 -1.98 -2.42 13.97
N LEU A 37 -2.28 -3.32 13.02
CA LEU A 37 -2.30 -4.76 13.26
C LEU A 37 -0.94 -5.26 13.79
N ASP A 38 -0.98 -6.32 14.59
CA ASP A 38 0.21 -6.96 15.13
C ASP A 38 1.16 -7.39 14.01
N GLY A 39 2.42 -6.98 14.14
CA GLY A 39 3.45 -7.15 13.12
C GLY A 39 3.43 -6.10 12.01
N ALA A 40 2.29 -5.49 11.67
CA ALA A 40 2.24 -4.43 10.65
C ALA A 40 2.85 -3.12 11.17
N PHE A 41 2.41 -2.65 12.34
CA PHE A 41 2.73 -1.30 12.81
C PHE A 41 4.22 -0.95 12.87
N PRO A 42 5.10 -1.75 13.51
CA PRO A 42 6.52 -1.42 13.53
C PRO A 42 7.19 -1.63 12.16
N HIS A 43 6.81 -2.68 11.44
CA HIS A 43 7.54 -3.11 10.24
C HIS A 43 7.13 -2.32 9.00
N PHE A 44 5.91 -1.79 8.89
CA PHE A 44 5.51 -0.98 7.74
C PHE A 44 6.48 0.19 7.50
N TRP A 45 6.93 0.84 8.58
CA TRP A 45 7.82 1.99 8.53
C TRP A 45 9.28 1.66 8.23
N THR A 46 9.72 0.41 8.45
CA THR A 46 11.13 0.02 8.38
C THR A 46 11.42 -1.08 7.36
N CYS A 47 10.42 -1.82 6.91
CA CYS A 47 10.53 -2.91 5.95
C CYS A 47 10.93 -2.37 4.57
N PRO A 48 11.81 -3.07 3.83
CA PRO A 48 12.03 -2.75 2.42
C PRO A 48 10.80 -3.11 1.58
N ALA A 49 10.59 -2.43 0.44
CA ALA A 49 9.53 -2.80 -0.50
C ALA A 49 9.94 -3.96 -1.42
N SER A 50 11.24 -4.27 -1.50
CA SER A 50 11.78 -5.39 -2.27
C SER A 50 13.07 -5.87 -1.61
N LEU A 51 13.40 -7.16 -1.73
CA LEU A 51 14.66 -7.69 -1.20
C LEU A 51 15.89 -7.33 -2.04
N ARG A 52 15.71 -7.04 -3.34
CA ARG A 52 16.83 -6.87 -4.28
C ARG A 52 16.65 -5.76 -5.31
N ASP A 53 15.44 -5.23 -5.48
CA ASP A 53 15.14 -4.26 -6.53
C ASP A 53 15.11 -2.81 -6.03
N HIS A 54 14.16 -2.01 -6.52
CA HIS A 54 13.91 -0.65 -6.08
C HIS A 54 13.30 -0.67 -4.67
N HIS A 55 13.54 0.40 -3.91
CA HIS A 55 13.05 0.53 -2.53
C HIS A 55 13.50 -0.62 -1.61
N ALA A 56 14.67 -1.20 -1.85
CA ALA A 56 15.24 -2.29 -1.04
C ALA A 56 15.91 -1.81 0.27
N GLN A 57 15.98 -0.50 0.50
CA GLN A 57 16.44 0.07 1.76
C GLN A 57 15.37 -0.03 2.86
N ALA A 58 15.80 0.07 4.12
CA ALA A 58 14.87 0.21 5.24
C ALA A 58 13.94 1.42 5.04
N GLY A 59 12.66 1.23 5.36
CA GLY A 59 11.58 2.20 5.11
C GLY A 59 11.16 2.32 3.64
N GLY A 60 11.73 1.49 2.76
CA GLY A 60 11.38 1.47 1.35
C GLY A 60 9.91 1.14 1.10
N LEU A 61 9.30 0.27 1.91
CA LEU A 61 7.88 -0.07 1.82
C LEU A 61 7.00 1.16 2.01
N ALA A 62 7.16 1.87 3.14
CA ALA A 62 6.42 3.11 3.39
C ALA A 62 6.67 4.17 2.29
N LEU A 63 7.92 4.35 1.84
CA LEU A 63 8.20 5.30 0.76
C LEU A 63 7.46 4.92 -0.54
N HIS A 64 7.50 3.65 -0.93
CA HIS A 64 6.84 3.17 -2.14
C HIS A 64 5.31 3.34 -2.03
N SER A 65 4.71 2.92 -0.92
CA SER A 65 3.29 3.13 -0.64
C SER A 65 2.89 4.61 -0.69
N LEU A 66 3.72 5.51 -0.16
CA LEU A 66 3.51 6.96 -0.23
C LEU A 66 3.54 7.48 -1.67
N GLU A 67 4.51 7.06 -2.47
CA GLU A 67 4.62 7.47 -3.88
C GLU A 67 3.36 7.08 -4.67
N VAL A 68 2.92 5.83 -4.55
CA VAL A 68 1.71 5.34 -5.23
C VAL A 68 0.48 6.09 -4.73
N ALA A 69 0.32 6.24 -3.41
CA ALA A 69 -0.81 6.95 -2.83
C ALA A 69 -0.85 8.42 -3.24
N THR A 70 0.30 9.09 -3.34
CA THR A 70 0.40 10.49 -3.78
C THR A 70 0.00 10.64 -5.25
N MET A 71 0.40 9.70 -6.11
CA MET A 71 -0.01 9.70 -7.52
C MET A 71 -1.53 9.52 -7.67
N VAL A 72 -2.13 8.62 -6.88
CA VAL A 72 -3.59 8.45 -6.82
C VAL A 72 -4.27 9.72 -6.30
N ALA A 73 -3.78 10.28 -5.20
CA ALA A 73 -4.31 11.51 -4.61
C ALA A 73 -4.24 12.70 -5.57
N SER A 74 -3.27 12.72 -6.47
CA SER A 74 -3.08 13.77 -7.48
C SER A 74 -3.77 13.50 -8.82
N ALA A 75 -4.33 12.31 -9.03
CA ALA A 75 -4.92 11.93 -10.32
C ALA A 75 -6.15 12.80 -10.66
N ALA A 76 -6.09 13.47 -11.81
CA ALA A 76 -7.23 14.22 -12.33
C ALA A 76 -8.39 13.27 -12.66
N ASN A 77 -9.62 13.78 -12.60
CA ASN A 77 -10.86 13.07 -13.00
C ASN A 77 -11.33 11.91 -12.10
N LEU A 78 -10.68 11.62 -10.98
CA LEU A 78 -11.26 10.75 -9.94
C LEU A 78 -12.28 11.53 -9.11
N SER A 79 -13.46 10.95 -8.88
CA SER A 79 -14.36 11.43 -7.84
C SER A 79 -13.70 11.32 -6.47
N THR A 80 -14.14 12.12 -5.48
CA THR A 80 -13.63 12.07 -4.11
C THR A 80 -13.64 10.65 -3.55
N GLU A 81 -14.77 9.93 -3.68
CA GLU A 81 -14.90 8.53 -3.24
C GLU A 81 -13.86 7.61 -3.90
N MET A 82 -13.69 7.68 -5.22
CA MET A 82 -12.74 6.83 -5.95
C MET A 82 -11.29 7.15 -5.58
N ARG A 83 -10.99 8.43 -5.33
CA ARG A 83 -9.68 8.89 -4.88
C ARG A 83 -9.36 8.33 -3.50
N GLU A 84 -10.29 8.44 -2.55
CA GLU A 84 -10.10 7.93 -1.18
C GLU A 84 -9.93 6.40 -1.17
N ILE A 85 -10.77 5.66 -1.90
CA ILE A 85 -10.62 4.20 -2.06
C ILE A 85 -9.25 3.85 -2.65
N GLY A 86 -8.83 4.57 -3.70
CA GLY A 86 -7.55 4.33 -4.35
C GLY A 86 -6.35 4.65 -3.47
N VAL A 87 -6.42 5.73 -2.67
CA VAL A 87 -5.37 6.08 -1.69
C VAL A 87 -5.23 4.98 -0.64
N VAL A 88 -6.34 4.50 -0.08
CA VAL A 88 -6.31 3.40 0.89
C VAL A 88 -5.76 2.12 0.26
N MET A 89 -6.19 1.77 -0.96
CA MET A 89 -5.65 0.62 -1.67
C MET A 89 -4.14 0.77 -1.89
N ALA A 90 -3.67 1.94 -2.35
CA ALA A 90 -2.26 2.19 -2.60
C ALA A 90 -1.39 2.08 -1.33
N LEU A 91 -1.88 2.57 -0.19
CA LEU A 91 -1.18 2.44 1.09
C LEU A 91 -1.05 0.99 1.55
N LEU A 92 -2.03 0.14 1.22
CA LEU A 92 -2.14 -1.21 1.76
C LEU A 92 -1.75 -2.33 0.79
N HIS A 93 -1.60 -2.04 -0.52
CA HIS A 93 -1.42 -3.08 -1.55
C HIS A 93 -0.23 -4.00 -1.28
N ASP A 94 0.85 -3.43 -0.75
CA ASP A 94 2.10 -4.11 -0.44
C ASP A 94 2.26 -4.44 1.06
N LEU A 95 1.25 -4.16 1.89
CA LEU A 95 1.34 -4.32 3.35
C LEU A 95 1.75 -5.74 3.74
N GLY A 96 1.38 -6.74 2.95
CA GLY A 96 1.76 -8.14 3.14
C GLY A 96 3.25 -8.38 3.33
N LYS A 97 4.09 -7.50 2.76
CA LYS A 97 5.55 -7.59 2.85
C LYS A 97 6.08 -7.52 4.29
N VAL A 98 5.35 -6.87 5.19
CA VAL A 98 5.71 -6.82 6.63
C VAL A 98 5.70 -8.19 7.31
N TRP A 99 4.95 -9.16 6.77
CA TRP A 99 4.92 -10.55 7.23
C TRP A 99 5.60 -11.50 6.24
N ALA A 100 6.00 -11.00 5.06
CA ALA A 100 6.58 -11.82 4.00
C ALA A 100 8.09 -11.95 4.13
N TYR A 101 8.76 -11.04 4.84
CA TYR A 101 10.22 -10.99 4.92
C TYR A 101 10.74 -11.35 6.32
N GLU A 102 11.72 -12.24 6.36
CA GLU A 102 12.42 -12.67 7.56
C GLU A 102 13.91 -12.89 7.21
N ASP A 103 14.81 -12.31 8.02
CA ASP A 103 16.27 -12.42 7.85
C ASP A 103 16.79 -12.17 6.42
N GLY A 104 16.22 -11.15 5.75
CA GLY A 104 16.63 -10.76 4.39
C GLY A 104 16.16 -11.72 3.29
N SER A 105 15.20 -12.60 3.59
CA SER A 105 14.62 -13.57 2.66
C SER A 105 13.09 -13.60 2.73
N GLU A 106 12.44 -14.16 1.72
CA GLU A 106 10.99 -14.41 1.79
C GLU A 106 10.69 -15.62 2.66
N THR A 107 9.72 -15.49 3.54
CA THR A 107 9.21 -16.60 4.35
C THR A 107 8.63 -17.69 3.45
N ARG A 108 8.58 -18.92 3.96
CA ARG A 108 7.94 -20.03 3.22
C ARG A 108 6.47 -19.75 2.91
N GLU A 109 5.77 -19.04 3.79
CA GLU A 109 4.38 -18.63 3.55
C GLU A 109 4.29 -17.68 2.35
N ALA A 110 5.17 -16.67 2.28
CA ALA A 110 5.21 -15.71 1.19
C ALA A 110 5.55 -16.35 -0.16
N GLN A 111 6.49 -17.30 -0.18
CA GLN A 111 6.85 -18.03 -1.40
C GLN A 111 5.69 -18.84 -1.98
N VAL A 112 4.77 -19.32 -1.12
CA VAL A 112 3.62 -20.16 -1.55
C VAL A 112 2.39 -19.32 -1.84
N LEU A 113 2.07 -18.36 -0.98
CA LEU A 113 0.82 -17.59 -1.05
C LEU A 113 0.96 -16.24 -1.76
N GLY A 114 2.15 -15.66 -1.75
CA GLY A 114 2.40 -14.27 -2.12
C GLY A 114 1.99 -13.30 -1.00
N HIS A 115 2.66 -12.15 -0.96
CA HIS A 115 2.40 -11.12 0.06
C HIS A 115 0.98 -10.55 -0.01
N GLU A 116 0.39 -10.39 -1.21
CA GLU A 116 -0.99 -9.90 -1.36
C GLU A 116 -1.99 -10.79 -0.61
N ARG A 117 -1.88 -12.12 -0.76
CA ARG A 117 -2.76 -13.07 -0.08
C ARG A 117 -2.52 -13.08 1.43
N ILE A 118 -1.27 -12.94 1.87
CA ILE A 118 -0.94 -12.81 3.30
C ILE A 118 -1.62 -11.56 3.86
N ALA A 119 -1.47 -10.40 3.20
CA ALA A 119 -2.12 -9.15 3.61
C ALA A 119 -3.63 -9.33 3.72
N TYR A 120 -4.25 -9.89 2.68
CA TYR A 120 -5.69 -10.14 2.65
C TYR A 120 -6.16 -10.98 3.85
N ASN A 121 -5.43 -12.05 4.18
CA ASN A 121 -5.77 -12.92 5.31
C ASN A 121 -5.59 -12.21 6.65
N ARG A 122 -4.53 -11.40 6.80
CA ARG A 122 -4.24 -10.65 8.04
C ARG A 122 -5.24 -9.51 8.27
N LEU A 123 -5.81 -8.95 7.21
CA LEU A 123 -6.80 -7.88 7.26
C LEU A 123 -8.22 -8.34 7.60
N ALA A 124 -8.43 -9.63 7.93
CA ALA A 124 -9.77 -10.18 8.18
C ALA A 124 -10.58 -9.42 9.23
N SER A 125 -9.97 -9.00 10.35
CA SER A 125 -10.65 -8.21 11.39
C SER A 125 -11.02 -6.81 10.90
N ALA A 126 -10.09 -6.11 10.25
CA ALA A 126 -10.33 -4.79 9.68
C ALA A 126 -11.43 -4.82 8.60
N PHE A 127 -11.46 -5.87 7.77
CA PHE A 127 -12.54 -6.07 6.82
C PHE A 127 -13.88 -6.33 7.50
N ALA A 128 -13.92 -7.11 8.57
CA ALA A 128 -15.15 -7.40 9.30
C ALA A 128 -15.76 -6.12 9.90
N GLU A 129 -14.93 -5.25 10.50
CA GLU A 129 -15.36 -3.95 11.01
C GLU A 129 -15.86 -3.04 9.89
N LEU A 130 -15.12 -2.95 8.77
CA LEU A 130 -15.52 -2.13 7.63
C LEU A 130 -16.85 -2.63 7.03
N LEU A 131 -17.06 -3.94 6.93
CA LEU A 131 -18.32 -4.52 6.46
C LEU A 131 -19.49 -4.21 7.39
N GLN A 132 -19.26 -4.17 8.70
CA GLN A 132 -20.28 -3.82 9.68
C GLN A 132 -20.66 -2.34 9.60
N GLU A 133 -19.69 -1.46 9.33
CA GLU A 133 -19.92 -0.02 9.22
C GLU A 133 -20.50 0.39 7.86
N ASP A 134 -19.94 -0.15 6.77
CA ASP A 134 -20.35 0.10 5.39
C ASP A 134 -20.09 -1.15 4.54
N GLU A 135 -21.13 -1.97 4.39
CA GLU A 135 -21.08 -3.24 3.64
C GLU A 135 -20.55 -3.03 2.20
N SER A 136 -21.00 -1.97 1.52
CA SER A 136 -20.63 -1.71 0.14
C SER A 136 -19.15 -1.39 0.00
N LEU A 137 -18.63 -0.60 0.92
CA LEU A 137 -17.23 -0.23 0.98
C LEU A 137 -16.35 -1.41 1.42
N GLY A 138 -16.79 -2.19 2.41
CA GLY A 138 -16.12 -3.41 2.85
C GLY A 138 -15.94 -4.42 1.72
N LEU A 139 -17.01 -4.72 0.98
CA LEU A 139 -16.95 -5.58 -0.21
C LEU A 139 -16.06 -4.99 -1.31
N THR A 140 -16.04 -3.66 -1.47
CA THR A 140 -15.17 -3.00 -2.44
C THR A 140 -13.70 -3.17 -2.07
N MET A 141 -13.33 -2.93 -0.80
CA MET A 141 -11.95 -3.05 -0.34
C MET A 141 -11.46 -4.50 -0.34
N GLN A 142 -12.31 -5.47 0.02
CA GLN A 142 -12.01 -6.89 -0.14
C GLN A 142 -11.71 -7.23 -1.60
N ALA A 143 -12.59 -6.81 -2.53
CA ALA A 143 -12.40 -7.08 -3.95
C ALA A 143 -11.17 -6.37 -4.58
N LEU A 144 -10.71 -5.27 -3.98
CA LEU A 144 -9.52 -4.56 -4.45
C LEU A 144 -8.24 -5.22 -3.93
N LEU A 145 -8.16 -5.48 -2.63
CA LEU A 145 -6.99 -6.09 -1.99
C LEU A 145 -6.91 -7.60 -2.22
N GLY A 146 -8.01 -8.26 -2.60
CA GLY A 146 -8.05 -9.65 -3.03
C GLY A 146 -7.66 -9.87 -4.49
N GLY A 147 -7.54 -8.79 -5.28
CA GLY A 147 -7.11 -8.82 -6.67
C GLY A 147 -8.23 -9.04 -7.70
N GLU A 148 -9.50 -9.03 -7.30
CA GLU A 148 -10.65 -9.29 -8.19
C GLU A 148 -10.77 -8.27 -9.33
N TRP A 149 -10.21 -7.07 -9.18
CA TRP A 149 -10.12 -6.06 -10.23
C TRP A 149 -9.35 -6.55 -11.49
N ARG A 150 -8.51 -7.57 -11.36
CA ARG A 150 -7.74 -8.18 -12.47
C ARG A 150 -8.62 -9.01 -13.41
N ASN A 151 -9.79 -9.47 -12.96
CA ASN A 151 -10.67 -10.38 -13.70
C ASN A 151 -11.64 -9.65 -14.67
N GLY A 152 -11.19 -8.53 -15.26
CA GLY A 152 -12.01 -7.70 -16.15
C GLY A 152 -13.07 -6.92 -15.38
N ALA A 153 -12.63 -5.87 -14.67
CA ALA A 153 -13.45 -5.01 -13.83
C ALA A 153 -14.74 -4.52 -14.52
N ARG A 154 -15.87 -5.21 -14.31
CA ARG A 154 -17.19 -4.77 -14.79
C ARG A 154 -17.82 -3.69 -13.90
N LYS A 155 -17.33 -3.53 -12.66
CA LYS A 155 -17.84 -2.59 -11.66
C LYS A 155 -16.97 -1.33 -11.62
N LYS A 156 -17.60 -0.16 -11.64
CA LYS A 156 -16.93 1.16 -11.66
C LYS A 156 -15.88 1.35 -10.57
N ARG A 157 -16.17 0.91 -9.33
CA ARG A 157 -15.22 1.02 -8.22
C ARG A 157 -13.97 0.15 -8.38
N LEU A 158 -14.06 -1.00 -9.05
CA LEU A 158 -12.91 -1.87 -9.26
C LEU A 158 -11.92 -1.35 -10.30
N ALA A 159 -12.33 -0.40 -11.16
CA ALA A 159 -11.44 0.24 -12.12
C ALA A 159 -10.29 1.02 -11.44
N ILE A 160 -10.47 1.45 -10.18
CA ILE A 160 -9.38 2.09 -9.42
C ILE A 160 -8.20 1.15 -9.20
N GLY A 161 -8.43 -0.17 -9.14
CA GLY A 161 -7.35 -1.15 -8.99
C GLY A 161 -6.37 -1.12 -10.16
N SER A 162 -6.88 -0.97 -11.39
CA SER A 162 -6.02 -0.82 -12.57
C SER A 162 -5.22 0.49 -12.55
N VAL A 163 -5.79 1.57 -12.02
CA VAL A 163 -5.11 2.86 -11.87
C VAL A 163 -4.00 2.76 -10.83
N VAL A 164 -4.28 2.18 -9.66
CA VAL A 164 -3.28 1.95 -8.60
C VAL A 164 -2.13 1.10 -9.13
N ASN A 165 -2.42 0.02 -9.86
CA ASN A 165 -1.40 -0.84 -10.45
C ASN A 165 -0.55 -0.11 -11.51
N ALA A 166 -1.14 0.78 -12.31
CA ALA A 166 -0.37 1.59 -13.26
C ALA A 166 0.59 2.54 -12.53
N PHE A 167 0.17 3.13 -11.41
CA PHE A 167 1.01 3.99 -10.60
C PHE A 167 2.08 3.23 -9.81
N ASP A 168 1.79 2.02 -9.34
CA ASP A 168 2.78 1.10 -8.79
C ASP A 168 3.92 0.85 -9.79
N GLN A 169 3.59 0.45 -11.02
CA GLN A 169 4.59 0.26 -12.10
C GLN A 169 5.39 1.54 -12.38
N MET A 170 4.75 2.71 -12.36
CA MET A 170 5.43 3.98 -12.56
C MET A 170 6.38 4.36 -11.41
N SER A 171 6.04 4.06 -10.15
CA SER A 171 6.96 4.22 -9.00
C SER A 171 8.20 3.34 -9.18
N CYS A 172 8.00 2.06 -9.56
CA CYS A 172 9.07 1.12 -9.86
C CYS A 172 10.05 1.66 -10.95
N GLU A 173 9.50 2.23 -12.03
CA GLU A 173 10.27 2.79 -13.15
C GLU A 173 11.02 4.06 -12.77
N ASN A 174 10.37 4.98 -12.05
CA ASN A 174 10.97 6.22 -11.59
C ASN A 174 12.18 5.96 -10.68
N ALA A 175 12.06 5.00 -9.77
CA ALA A 175 13.15 4.60 -8.89
C ALA A 175 14.35 4.02 -9.67
N ARG A 176 14.09 3.22 -10.71
CA ARG A 176 15.14 2.68 -11.60
C ARG A 176 15.87 3.78 -12.36
N THR A 177 15.13 4.72 -12.94
CA THR A 177 15.72 5.86 -13.69
C THR A 177 16.59 6.75 -12.81
N ARG A 178 16.14 7.07 -11.58
CA ARG A 178 16.93 7.85 -10.61
C ARG A 178 18.22 7.16 -10.19
N ARG A 179 18.23 5.82 -10.13
CA ARG A 179 19.41 5.03 -9.80
C ARG A 179 20.41 5.00 -10.96
N ALA A 180 19.92 4.91 -12.20
CA ALA A 180 20.73 4.97 -13.41
C ALA A 180 21.41 6.34 -13.58
N SER A 181 20.69 7.45 -13.36
CA SER A 181 21.29 8.79 -13.44
C SER A 181 22.39 9.01 -12.40
N ARG A 182 22.16 8.62 -11.13
CA ARG A 182 23.17 8.72 -10.07
C ARG A 182 24.41 7.84 -10.29
N GLY A 183 24.28 6.72 -11.01
CA GLY A 183 25.40 5.86 -11.39
C GLY A 183 26.21 6.39 -12.58
N ALA A 184 25.61 7.25 -13.41
CA ALA A 184 26.29 7.93 -14.51
C ALA A 184 27.07 9.17 -14.04
N ASP A 185 26.58 9.89 -13.02
CA ASP A 185 27.26 11.07 -12.46
C ASP A 185 28.43 10.73 -11.50
N ALA A 186 28.64 9.44 -11.20
CA ALA A 186 29.70 8.94 -10.31
C ALA A 186 30.89 8.29 -11.06
N GLN A 187 30.95 8.45 -12.39
CA GLN A 187 32.05 8.04 -13.28
C GLN A 187 32.67 9.27 -13.94
#